data_AF-A0A6P6FP75-F1
#
_entry.id   AF-A0A6P6FP75-F1
#
_cell.length_a   1.000
_cell.length_b   1.000
_cell.length_c   1.000
_cell.angle_alpha   90.00
_cell.angle_beta   90.00
_cell.angle_gamma   90.00
#
_symmetry.space_group_name_H-M   'P 1'
#
loop_
_entity.id
_entity.type
_entity.pdbx_description
1 polymer ?
#
loop_
_entity_poly.entity_id
_entity_poly.type
_entity_poly.pdbx_seq_one_letter_code
_entity_poly.pdbx_strand_id
1 'polypeptide(L)'
;MAVMIFVIFIQTNLIVESQPKSDKIISLPGQPDHVSFQQFSGYVMVHEKQHRALFYYFVEAEEHPASSPLVLWLAGGPGCSSAGAGAFMEHGPFRPNGENLVKNEYSWNKEANILYLESPAGVGFSYSSNKSFYSYINDDITGSLILFLIIYN
;
A
#
# COMPACT_ATOMS: atom_id res chain seq x y z
N MET A 1 -43.04 -19.23 38.66
CA MET A 1 -42.58 -19.70 37.34
C MET A 1 -41.64 -18.64 36.80
N ALA A 2 -40.33 -18.89 36.74
CA ALA A 2 -39.35 -17.92 36.27
C ALA A 2 -39.01 -18.22 34.79
N VAL A 3 -39.08 -17.20 33.94
CA VAL A 3 -38.75 -17.30 32.51
C VAL A 3 -37.32 -16.80 32.34
N MET A 4 -36.43 -17.66 31.86
CA MET A 4 -35.04 -17.33 31.55
C MET A 4 -34.96 -16.99 30.06
N ILE A 5 -34.54 -15.77 29.72
CA ILE A 5 -34.32 -15.34 28.34
C ILE A 5 -32.86 -15.58 28.00
N PHE A 6 -32.59 -16.48 27.05
CA PHE A 6 -31.27 -16.66 26.45
C PHE A 6 -31.13 -15.71 25.26
N VAL A 7 -30.19 -14.76 25.35
CA VAL A 7 -29.80 -13.90 24.24
C VAL A 7 -28.65 -14.59 23.50
N ILE A 8 -28.88 -15.02 22.26
CA ILE A 8 -27.86 -15.62 21.40
C ILE A 8 -27.23 -14.49 20.58
N PHE A 9 -25.94 -14.18 20.85
CA PHE A 9 -25.15 -13.30 20.00
C PHE A 9 -24.64 -14.11 18.80
N ILE A 10 -25.24 -13.90 17.62
CA ILE A 10 -24.70 -14.41 16.36
C ILE A 10 -23.59 -13.46 15.92
N GLN A 11 -22.33 -13.84 16.12
CA GLN A 11 -21.21 -13.16 15.47
C GLN A 11 -21.19 -13.53 13.99
N THR A 12 -21.66 -12.60 13.14
CA THR A 12 -21.45 -12.70 11.71
C THR A 12 -20.00 -12.32 11.41
N ASN A 13 -19.18 -13.29 11.01
CA ASN A 13 -17.87 -13.03 10.41
C ASN A 13 -18.12 -12.43 9.02
N LEU A 14 -18.17 -11.09 8.94
CA LEU A 14 -18.10 -10.38 7.67
C LEU A 14 -16.66 -10.51 7.16
N ILE A 15 -16.47 -11.30 6.10
CA ILE A 15 -15.23 -11.25 5.33
C ILE A 15 -15.31 -9.95 4.52
N VAL A 16 -14.69 -8.89 5.05
CA VAL A 16 -14.43 -7.68 4.29
C VAL A 16 -13.24 -7.98 3.38
N GLU A 17 -13.51 -8.19 2.10
CA GLU A 17 -12.47 -8.26 1.07
C GLU A 17 -11.99 -6.81 0.84
N SER A 18 -10.95 -6.38 1.54
CA SER A 18 -10.50 -4.99 1.60
C SER A 18 -9.66 -4.55 0.38
N GLN A 19 -9.31 -5.48 -0.51
CA GLN A 19 -8.41 -5.23 -1.63
C GLN A 19 -9.11 -5.38 -2.98
N PRO A 20 -8.96 -4.42 -3.91
CA PRO A 20 -9.50 -4.56 -5.25
C PRO A 20 -8.82 -5.72 -5.97
N LYS A 21 -9.59 -6.75 -6.35
CA LYS A 21 -9.10 -7.86 -7.18
C LYS A 21 -8.46 -7.39 -8.50
N SER A 22 -8.89 -6.22 -8.99
CA SER A 22 -8.35 -5.58 -10.20
C SER A 22 -6.89 -5.16 -10.08
N ASP A 23 -6.44 -4.87 -8.87
CA ASP A 23 -5.13 -4.24 -8.63
C ASP A 23 -4.06 -5.30 -8.38
N LYS A 24 -4.43 -6.59 -8.41
CA LYS A 24 -3.51 -7.70 -8.21
C LYS A 24 -2.52 -7.81 -9.36
N ILE A 25 -1.24 -7.80 -9.02
CA ILE A 25 -0.14 -8.03 -9.95
C ILE A 25 0.05 -9.54 -10.07
N ILE A 26 -0.15 -10.08 -11.29
CA ILE A 26 0.03 -11.51 -11.57
C ILE A 26 1.52 -11.87 -11.58
N SER A 27 2.33 -11.04 -12.25
CA SER A 27 3.79 -11.14 -12.25
C SER A 27 4.40 -9.81 -12.71
N LEU A 28 5.55 -9.45 -12.16
CA LEU A 28 6.35 -8.32 -12.65
C LEU A 28 7.27 -8.78 -13.80
N PRO A 29 7.58 -7.90 -14.77
CA PRO A 29 8.63 -8.18 -15.74
C PRO A 29 9.96 -8.51 -15.05
N GLY A 30 10.60 -9.62 -15.46
CA GLY A 30 11.87 -10.07 -14.88
C GLY A 30 11.77 -10.66 -13.47
N GLN A 31 10.56 -10.87 -12.94
CA GLN A 31 10.35 -11.50 -11.63
C GLN A 31 10.85 -12.95 -11.60
N PRO A 32 11.49 -13.39 -10.50
CA PRO A 32 11.76 -14.81 -10.29
C PRO A 32 10.48 -15.64 -10.28
N ASP A 33 10.57 -16.87 -10.78
CA ASP A 33 9.48 -17.83 -10.69
C ASP A 33 9.16 -18.19 -9.23
N HIS A 34 7.93 -18.65 -8.98
CA HIS A 34 7.48 -19.22 -7.70
C HIS A 34 7.58 -18.30 -6.47
N VAL A 35 7.14 -17.06 -6.61
CA VAL A 35 6.93 -16.15 -5.46
C VAL A 35 5.69 -16.57 -4.67
N SER A 36 5.83 -16.65 -3.34
CA SER A 36 4.79 -17.20 -2.43
C SER A 36 3.83 -16.16 -1.84
N PHE A 37 4.05 -14.88 -2.08
CA PHE A 37 3.21 -13.78 -1.58
C PHE A 37 2.45 -13.09 -2.71
N GLN A 38 1.34 -12.45 -2.36
CA GLN A 38 0.58 -11.62 -3.30
C GLN A 38 1.11 -10.19 -3.30
N GLN A 39 0.93 -9.52 -4.42
CA GLN A 39 1.32 -8.14 -4.62
C GLN A 39 0.25 -7.42 -5.44
N PHE A 40 0.09 -6.14 -5.14
CA PHE A 40 -0.96 -5.30 -5.69
C PHE A 40 -0.39 -3.92 -5.99
N SER A 41 -0.85 -3.29 -7.05
CA SER A 41 -0.59 -1.87 -7.29
C SER A 41 -1.79 -1.20 -7.91
N GLY A 42 -1.96 0.06 -7.53
CA GLY A 42 -3.14 0.80 -7.91
C GLY A 42 -3.09 2.22 -7.38
N TYR A 43 -4.26 2.83 -7.27
CA TYR A 43 -4.41 4.22 -6.88
C TYR A 43 -5.45 4.40 -5.80
N VAL A 44 -5.11 5.17 -4.76
CA VAL A 44 -6.05 5.64 -3.75
C VAL A 44 -6.47 7.06 -4.09
N MET A 45 -7.75 7.28 -4.34
CA MET A 45 -8.31 8.60 -4.60
C MET A 45 -8.39 9.40 -3.29
N VAL A 46 -7.60 10.45 -3.18
CA VAL A 46 -7.54 11.31 -1.97
C VAL A 46 -8.28 12.64 -2.16
N HIS A 47 -8.63 13.00 -3.39
CA HIS A 47 -9.48 14.17 -3.66
C HIS A 47 -10.23 14.02 -4.99
N GLU A 48 -11.46 13.50 -4.95
CA GLU A 48 -12.26 13.20 -6.14
C GLU A 48 -12.46 14.42 -7.06
N LYS A 49 -12.92 15.55 -6.52
CA LYS A 49 -13.21 16.75 -7.32
C LYS A 49 -12.01 17.35 -8.06
N GLN A 50 -10.79 17.05 -7.59
CA GLN A 50 -9.54 17.53 -8.20
C GLN A 50 -8.80 16.39 -8.93
N HIS A 51 -9.42 15.21 -8.99
CA HIS A 51 -8.85 13.96 -9.48
C HIS A 51 -7.41 13.76 -8.98
N ARG A 52 -7.27 13.78 -7.65
CA ARG A 52 -5.99 13.53 -6.99
C ARG A 52 -5.95 12.09 -6.51
N ALA A 53 -4.92 11.37 -6.94
CA ALA A 53 -4.73 9.96 -6.70
C ALA A 53 -3.28 9.71 -6.24
N LEU A 54 -3.12 8.88 -5.21
CA LEU A 54 -1.81 8.41 -4.77
C LEU A 54 -1.60 6.97 -5.24
N PHE A 55 -0.50 6.73 -5.93
CA PHE A 55 -0.07 5.40 -6.30
C PHE A 55 0.39 4.63 -5.06
N TYR A 56 0.05 3.35 -5.03
CA TYR A 56 0.56 2.43 -4.03
C TYR A 56 1.11 1.16 -4.70
N TYR A 57 2.11 0.58 -4.04
CA TYR A 57 2.54 -0.79 -4.26
C TYR A 57 2.45 -1.52 -2.92
N PHE A 58 1.69 -2.61 -2.87
CA PHE A 58 1.44 -3.38 -1.67
C PHE A 58 1.92 -4.81 -1.87
N VAL A 59 2.61 -5.34 -0.86
CA VAL A 59 3.10 -6.72 -0.85
C VAL A 59 2.64 -7.38 0.45
N GLU A 60 2.01 -8.53 0.33
CA GLU A 60 1.62 -9.32 1.49
C GLU A 60 2.84 -9.90 2.20
N ALA A 61 2.65 -10.22 3.48
CA ALA A 61 3.63 -10.99 4.22
C ALA A 61 3.87 -12.35 3.54
N GLU A 62 5.11 -12.83 3.51
CA GLU A 62 5.43 -14.16 2.95
C GLU A 62 4.74 -15.28 3.73
N GLU A 63 4.56 -15.08 5.03
CA GLU A 63 3.90 -16.01 5.93
C GLU A 63 2.73 -15.34 6.65
N HIS A 64 1.62 -16.08 6.76
CA HIS A 64 0.43 -15.70 7.52
C HIS A 64 -0.10 -14.26 7.27
N PRO A 65 -0.27 -13.80 6.02
CA PRO A 65 -0.56 -12.40 5.71
C PRO A 65 -1.82 -11.85 6.40
N ALA A 66 -2.83 -12.70 6.65
CA ALA A 66 -4.04 -12.28 7.35
C ALA A 66 -3.83 -11.90 8.83
N SER A 67 -2.79 -12.43 9.49
CA SER A 67 -2.46 -12.14 10.89
C SER A 67 -1.21 -11.27 11.05
N SER A 68 -0.45 -11.07 9.98
CA SER A 68 0.77 -10.25 10.00
C SER A 68 0.43 -8.75 10.05
N PRO A 69 1.25 -7.92 10.73
CA PRO A 69 1.00 -6.49 10.84
C PRO A 69 1.03 -5.80 9.48
N LEU A 70 0.31 -4.68 9.35
CA LEU A 70 0.41 -3.77 8.21
C LEU A 70 1.42 -2.66 8.53
N VAL A 71 2.41 -2.49 7.66
CA VAL A 71 3.41 -1.43 7.74
C VAL A 71 3.25 -0.50 6.55
N LEU A 72 2.94 0.76 6.82
CA LEU A 72 3.01 1.84 5.85
C LEU A 72 4.46 2.34 5.76
N TRP A 73 5.05 2.27 4.56
CA TRP A 73 6.37 2.83 4.28
C TRP A 73 6.27 4.07 3.40
N LEU A 74 6.93 5.13 3.86
CA LEU A 74 7.00 6.42 3.18
C LEU A 74 8.47 6.80 3.03
N ALA A 75 8.90 7.03 1.79
CA ALA A 75 10.17 7.70 1.56
C ALA A 75 10.12 9.12 2.13
N GLY A 76 11.24 9.55 2.71
CA GLY A 76 11.39 10.92 3.21
C GLY A 76 11.70 11.93 2.09
N GLY A 77 11.99 13.17 2.47
CA GLY A 77 12.25 14.27 1.54
C GLY A 77 11.04 14.66 0.68
N PRO A 78 10.96 15.89 0.15
CA PRO A 78 9.95 16.20 -0.84
C PRO A 78 10.36 15.56 -2.18
N GLY A 79 9.58 14.58 -2.65
CA GLY A 79 9.71 14.09 -4.03
C GLY A 79 10.26 12.68 -4.23
N CYS A 80 10.75 12.00 -3.18
CA CYS A 80 11.30 10.66 -3.33
C CYS A 80 10.19 9.60 -3.41
N SER A 81 10.30 8.68 -4.36
CA SER A 81 9.34 7.59 -4.56
C SER A 81 9.49 6.50 -3.50
N SER A 82 8.44 6.23 -2.74
CA SER A 82 8.40 5.11 -1.78
C SER A 82 8.48 3.75 -2.48
N ALA A 83 7.89 3.61 -3.68
CA ALA A 83 7.98 2.39 -4.46
C ALA A 83 9.42 2.18 -4.96
N GLY A 84 10.02 3.20 -5.57
CA GLY A 84 11.40 3.16 -6.06
C GLY A 84 12.42 2.91 -4.95
N ALA A 85 12.46 3.79 -3.94
CA ALA A 85 13.43 3.71 -2.86
C ALA A 85 13.14 2.53 -1.91
N GLY A 86 11.97 2.51 -1.29
CA GLY A 86 11.62 1.49 -0.30
C GLY A 86 11.48 0.09 -0.91
N ALA A 87 10.64 -0.04 -1.94
CA ALA A 87 10.25 -1.36 -2.44
C ALA A 87 11.31 -2.03 -3.32
N PHE A 88 12.06 -1.25 -4.12
CA PHE A 88 13.01 -1.81 -5.08
C PHE A 88 14.48 -1.55 -4.75
N MET A 89 14.83 -0.58 -3.90
CA MET A 89 16.22 -0.29 -3.56
C MET A 89 16.62 -0.69 -2.14
N GLU A 90 15.72 -0.53 -1.17
CA GLU A 90 16.02 -0.74 0.24
C GLU A 90 15.62 -2.16 0.69
N HIS A 91 14.35 -2.34 1.04
CA HIS A 91 13.88 -3.47 1.85
C HIS A 91 12.61 -4.16 1.32
N GLY A 92 12.12 -3.82 0.14
CA GLY A 92 11.06 -4.59 -0.50
C GLY A 92 11.51 -5.95 -1.03
N PRO A 93 10.57 -6.74 -1.58
CA PRO A 93 10.79 -8.16 -1.81
C PRO A 93 11.74 -8.46 -2.97
N PHE A 94 11.97 -7.48 -3.84
CA PHE A 94 12.81 -7.62 -5.02
C PHE A 94 13.82 -6.49 -5.11
N ARG A 95 14.97 -6.79 -5.71
CA ARG A 95 15.97 -5.80 -6.14
C ARG A 95 16.16 -5.87 -7.66
N PRO A 96 16.24 -4.74 -8.37
CA PRO A 96 16.64 -4.71 -9.77
C PRO A 96 18.05 -5.27 -9.98
N ASN A 97 18.21 -6.10 -11.01
CA ASN A 97 19.48 -6.61 -11.49
C ASN A 97 19.46 -6.58 -13.03
N GLY A 98 19.84 -5.43 -13.59
CA GLY A 98 19.66 -5.16 -15.02
C GLY A 98 18.19 -5.12 -15.39
N GLU A 99 17.79 -5.95 -16.35
CA GLU A 99 16.39 -6.10 -16.79
C GLU A 99 15.58 -7.11 -15.94
N ASN A 100 16.23 -7.76 -14.97
CA ASN A 100 15.60 -8.76 -14.12
C ASN A 100 15.41 -8.25 -12.69
N LEU A 101 14.59 -8.97 -11.92
CA LEU A 101 14.44 -8.81 -10.49
C LEU A 101 15.06 -10.01 -9.78
N VAL A 102 15.71 -9.77 -8.64
CA VAL A 102 16.20 -10.82 -7.75
C VAL A 102 15.51 -10.71 -6.40
N LYS A 103 15.20 -11.84 -5.77
CA LYS A 103 14.57 -11.85 -4.44
C LYS A 103 15.50 -11.20 -3.41
N ASN A 104 14.94 -10.37 -2.54
CA ASN A 104 15.65 -9.80 -1.40
C ASN A 104 15.53 -10.70 -0.17
N GLU A 105 16.63 -11.33 0.22
CA GLU A 105 16.68 -12.21 1.41
C GLU A 105 16.41 -11.48 2.73
N TYR A 106 16.50 -10.14 2.76
CA TYR A 106 16.25 -9.31 3.94
C TYR A 106 15.01 -8.43 3.78
N SER A 107 14.05 -8.88 2.96
CA SER A 107 12.83 -8.09 2.78
C SER A 107 12.00 -8.01 4.06
N TRP A 108 11.44 -6.83 4.31
CA TRP A 108 10.53 -6.61 5.43
C TRP A 108 9.21 -7.37 5.26
N ASN A 109 8.83 -7.74 4.03
CA ASN A 109 7.62 -8.52 3.83
C ASN A 109 7.72 -9.97 4.33
N LYS A 110 8.88 -10.40 4.85
CA LYS A 110 8.97 -11.65 5.60
C LYS A 110 8.16 -11.64 6.90
N GLU A 111 7.98 -10.46 7.50
CA GLU A 111 7.38 -10.32 8.84
C GLU A 111 6.09 -9.49 8.84
N ALA A 112 5.78 -8.81 7.73
CA ALA A 112 4.67 -7.85 7.68
C ALA A 112 4.09 -7.70 6.27
N ASN A 113 2.85 -7.25 6.19
CA ASN A 113 2.28 -6.71 4.97
C ASN A 113 2.83 -5.30 4.78
N ILE A 114 3.45 -4.99 3.64
CA ILE A 114 4.09 -3.68 3.43
C ILE A 114 3.33 -2.90 2.36
N LEU A 115 2.91 -1.69 2.73
CA LEU A 115 2.29 -0.72 1.84
C LEU A 115 3.27 0.41 1.54
N TYR A 116 3.76 0.46 0.30
CA TYR A 116 4.58 1.55 -0.21
C TYR A 116 3.67 2.58 -0.86
N LEU A 117 3.52 3.76 -0.25
CA LEU A 117 2.64 4.81 -0.74
C LEU A 117 3.46 5.99 -1.27
N GLU A 118 3.19 6.41 -2.51
CA GLU A 118 3.84 7.58 -3.09
C GLU A 118 3.07 8.86 -2.73
N SER A 119 3.67 9.68 -1.87
CA SER A 119 3.06 10.91 -1.36
C SER A 119 4.07 12.05 -1.37
N PRO A 120 3.66 13.30 -1.67
CA PRO A 120 2.32 13.71 -2.11
C PRO A 120 2.05 13.39 -3.59
N ALA A 121 0.88 13.78 -4.11
CA ALA A 121 0.62 13.71 -5.54
C ALA A 121 1.65 14.55 -6.33
N GLY A 122 2.21 13.99 -7.40
CA GLY A 122 3.38 14.51 -8.12
C GLY A 122 4.67 13.72 -7.86
N VAL A 123 4.68 12.84 -6.84
CA VAL A 123 5.78 11.90 -6.59
C VAL A 123 5.54 10.60 -7.34
N GLY A 124 6.54 10.15 -8.10
CA GLY A 124 6.48 8.89 -8.85
C GLY A 124 5.30 8.85 -9.81
N PHE A 125 4.40 7.89 -9.60
CA PHE A 125 3.18 7.70 -10.38
C PHE A 125 1.96 8.43 -9.78
N SER A 126 2.05 8.95 -8.55
CA SER A 126 0.96 9.74 -7.94
C SER A 126 0.70 11.04 -8.69
N TYR A 127 -0.57 11.42 -8.85
CA TYR A 127 -0.94 12.56 -9.68
C TYR A 127 -2.16 13.36 -9.17
N SER A 128 -2.27 14.57 -9.70
CA SER A 128 -3.42 15.48 -9.59
C SER A 128 -3.73 16.03 -10.97
N SER A 129 -4.99 15.95 -11.41
CA SER A 129 -5.41 16.63 -12.65
C SER A 129 -5.43 18.15 -12.50
N ASN A 130 -5.62 18.66 -11.27
CA ASN A 130 -5.47 20.08 -11.02
C ASN A 130 -3.98 20.47 -10.98
N LYS A 131 -3.49 21.10 -12.06
CA LYS A 131 -2.09 21.53 -12.18
C LYS A 131 -1.70 22.62 -11.18
N SER A 132 -2.65 23.43 -10.69
CA SER A 132 -2.33 24.44 -9.68
C SER A 132 -1.89 23.79 -8.37
N PHE A 133 -2.29 22.54 -8.10
CA PHE A 133 -1.88 21.80 -6.92
C PHE A 133 -0.36 21.80 -6.73
N TYR A 134 0.38 21.58 -7.82
CA TYR A 134 1.84 21.44 -7.77
C TYR A 134 2.56 22.74 -7.41
N SER A 135 1.93 23.91 -7.54
CA SER A 135 2.59 25.19 -7.23
C SER A 135 2.60 25.54 -5.74
N TYR A 136 1.90 24.78 -4.90
CA TYR A 136 1.79 25.07 -3.46
C TYR A 136 2.01 23.84 -2.58
N ILE A 137 2.54 22.73 -3.11
CA ILE A 137 2.90 21.55 -2.31
C ILE A 137 4.02 21.93 -1.33
N ASN A 138 3.81 21.58 -0.06
CA ASN A 138 4.78 21.73 1.02
C ASN A 138 4.64 20.58 2.03
N ASP A 139 5.48 20.59 3.06
CA ASP A 139 5.52 19.53 4.07
C ASP A 139 4.21 19.44 4.87
N ASP A 140 3.56 20.57 5.17
CA ASP A 140 2.28 20.61 5.90
C ASP A 140 1.15 19.89 5.13
N ILE A 141 1.06 20.15 3.82
CA ILE A 141 0.09 19.50 2.95
C ILE A 141 0.40 18.00 2.86
N THR A 142 1.67 17.65 2.69
CA THR A 142 2.09 16.25 2.61
C THR A 142 1.70 15.48 3.88
N GLY A 143 2.02 16.03 5.06
CA GLY A 143 1.64 15.44 6.34
C GLY A 143 0.12 15.35 6.53
N SER A 144 -0.62 16.38 6.12
CA SER A 144 -2.09 16.38 6.19
C SER A 144 -2.74 15.29 5.32
N LEU A 145 -2.21 15.05 4.12
CA LEU A 145 -2.70 13.96 3.25
C LEU A 145 -2.46 12.58 3.87
N ILE A 146 -1.28 12.37 4.46
CA ILE A 146 -0.94 11.11 5.13
C ILE A 146 -1.86 10.90 6.34
N LEU A 147 -2.08 11.94 7.13
CA LEU A 147 -2.99 11.88 8.28
C LEU A 147 -4.43 11.56 7.86
N PHE A 148 -4.90 12.16 6.76
CA PHE A 148 -6.23 11.86 6.22
C PHE A 148 -6.38 10.36 5.88
N LEU A 149 -5.38 9.77 5.24
CA LEU A 149 -5.38 8.35 4.89
C LEU A 149 -5.36 7.42 6.11
N ILE A 150 -4.64 7.78 7.17
CA ILE A 150 -4.51 6.95 8.37
C ILE A 150 -5.75 7.05 9.29
N ILE A 151 -6.40 8.22 9.34
CA ILE A 151 -7.50 8.48 10.29
C ILE A 151 -8.88 8.25 9.69
N TYR A 152 -9.07 8.52 8.41
CA TYR A 152 -10.41 8.60 7.80
C TYR A 152 -10.74 7.43 6.85
N ASN A 153 -9.88 6.41 6.77
CA ASN A 153 -10.17 5.09 6.17
C ASN A 153 -9.81 3.99 7.16
#